data_AF-A0A6L7S3Q0-F1
#
_entry.id   AF-A0A6L7S3Q0-F1
#
_cell.length_a   1.000
_cell.length_b   1.000
_cell.length_c   1.000
_cell.angle_alpha   90.00
_cell.angle_beta   90.00
_cell.angle_gamma   90.00
#
_symmetry.space_group_name_H-M   'P 1'
#
loop_
_entity.id
_entity.type
_entity.pdbx_description
1 polymer ?
#
loop_
_entity_poly.entity_id
_entity_poly.type
_entity_poly.pdbx_seq_one_letter_code
_entity_poly.pdbx_strand_id
1 'polypeptide(L)' 'MHAASLDRSPRLQRVHALLSDGVERSTLEIIAKAKVCAVNSCISELRVNGFRIACCGVALKIDPLRGVIRV' A
#
# COMPACT_ATOMS: atom_id res chain seq x y z
N MET A 1 4.28 2.77 16.36
CA MET A 1 4.84 2.56 15.01
C MET A 1 5.17 3.93 14.44
N HIS A 2 6.45 4.25 14.16
CA HIS A 2 6.86 5.52 13.53
C HIS A 2 6.56 5.43 12.03
N ALA A 3 5.31 5.63 11.64
CA ALA A 3 4.96 5.60 10.22
C ALA A 3 5.53 6.86 9.54
N ALA A 4 6.31 6.67 8.48
CA ALA A 4 6.70 7.80 7.66
C ALA A 4 5.46 8.31 6.93
N SER A 5 5.25 9.63 6.94
CA SER A 5 4.20 10.25 6.14
C SER A 5 4.42 9.89 4.69
N LEU A 6 3.35 9.54 3.97
CA LEU A 6 3.41 9.24 2.54
C LEU A 6 4.13 10.34 1.75
N ASP A 7 3.93 11.60 2.15
CA ASP A 7 4.59 12.78 1.59
C ASP A 7 6.14 12.78 1.76
N ARG A 8 6.66 12.21 2.84
CA ARG A 8 8.11 12.25 3.15
C ARG A 8 8.88 11.02 2.68
N SER A 9 8.19 9.97 2.23
CA SER A 9 8.81 8.69 1.91
C SER A 9 8.63 8.30 0.44
N PRO A 10 9.67 8.40 -0.40
CA PRO A 10 9.56 8.09 -1.83
C PRO A 10 9.21 6.62 -2.09
N ARG A 11 9.57 5.70 -1.18
CA ARG A 11 9.15 4.30 -1.26
C ARG A 11 7.64 4.13 -1.08
N LEU A 12 7.02 4.84 -0.14
CA LEU A 12 5.56 4.80 0.06
C LEU A 12 4.84 5.42 -1.14
N GLN A 13 5.35 6.53 -1.67
CA GLN A 13 4.77 7.18 -2.85
C GLN A 13 4.75 6.26 -4.06
N ARG A 14 5.84 5.51 -4.33
CA ARG A 14 5.90 4.53 -5.42
C ARG A 14 4.89 3.40 -5.23
N VAL A 15 4.80 2.84 -4.03
CA VAL A 15 3.84 1.76 -3.73
C VAL A 15 2.40 2.27 -3.85
N HIS A 16 2.13 3.47 -3.32
CA HIS A 16 0.81 4.09 -3.43
C HIS A 16 0.45 4.39 -4.87
N ALA A 17 1.33 5.03 -5.64
CA ALA A 17 1.11 5.32 -7.06
C ALA A 17 0.87 4.03 -7.86
N LEU A 18 1.62 2.96 -7.57
CA LEU A 18 1.40 1.66 -8.17
C LEU A 18 -0.01 1.16 -7.82
N LEU A 19 -0.35 1.05 -6.54
CA LEU A 19 -1.63 0.50 -6.09
C LEU A 19 -2.85 1.39 -6.38
N SER A 20 -2.66 2.70 -6.61
CA SER A 20 -3.73 3.67 -6.87
C SER A 20 -4.50 3.40 -8.16
N ASP A 21 -3.92 2.60 -9.05
CA ASP A 21 -4.54 2.11 -10.29
C ASP A 21 -5.67 1.09 -10.03
N GLY A 22 -5.83 0.63 -8.78
CA GLY A 22 -6.86 -0.35 -8.39
C GLY A 22 -6.59 -1.78 -8.83
N VAL A 23 -5.51 -2.01 -9.58
CA VAL A 23 -5.10 -3.33 -10.07
C VAL A 23 -4.50 -4.16 -8.94
N GLU A 24 -5.00 -5.39 -8.82
CA GLU A 24 -4.46 -6.43 -7.95
C GLU A 24 -3.06 -6.81 -8.40
N ARG A 25 -2.07 -6.57 -7.55
CA ARG A 25 -0.68 -6.92 -7.85
C ARG A 25 -0.13 -7.84 -6.79
N SER A 26 0.58 -8.87 -7.24
CA SER A 26 1.28 -9.77 -6.34
C SER A 26 2.42 -9.03 -5.63
N THR A 27 2.79 -9.50 -4.43
CA THR A 27 3.94 -8.92 -3.70
C THR A 27 5.20 -8.86 -4.55
N LEU A 28 5.45 -9.89 -5.38
CA LEU A 28 6.58 -9.95 -6.31
C LEU A 28 6.54 -8.82 -7.36
N GLU A 29 5.37 -8.58 -7.95
CA GLU A 29 5.15 -7.49 -8.91
C GLU A 29 5.41 -6.12 -8.26
N ILE A 30 4.99 -5.95 -7.01
CA ILE A 30 5.18 -4.71 -6.26
C ILE A 30 6.67 -4.50 -5.95
N ILE A 31 7.39 -5.56 -5.55
CA ILE A 31 8.85 -5.50 -5.35
C ILE A 31 9.54 -5.09 -6.65
N ALA A 32 9.18 -5.72 -7.77
CA ALA A 32 9.78 -5.43 -9.08
C ALA A 32 9.49 -4.00 -9.57
N LYS A 33 8.24 -3.54 -9.48
CA LYS A 33 7.80 -2.25 -10.00
C LYS A 33 8.12 -1.08 -9.07
N ALA A 34 7.84 -1.21 -7.76
CA ALA A 34 8.05 -0.15 -6.78
C ALA A 34 9.48 -0.16 -6.19
N LYS A 35 10.28 -1.21 -6.47
CA LYS A 35 11.66 -1.39 -5.97
C LYS A 35 11.78 -1.29 -4.45
N VAL A 36 10.90 -1.99 -3.74
CA VAL A 36 10.87 -2.00 -2.27
C VAL A 36 10.93 -3.43 -1.76
N CYS A 37 11.90 -3.74 -0.90
CA CYS A 37 11.95 -5.06 -0.24
C CYS A 37 10.94 -5.17 0.91
N ALA A 38 10.68 -4.06 1.62
CA ALA A 38 9.81 -4.04 2.79
C ALA A 38 8.35 -3.73 2.42
N VAL A 39 7.74 -4.54 1.54
CA VAL A 39 6.34 -4.34 1.10
C VAL A 39 5.40 -4.37 2.30
N ASN A 40 5.57 -5.33 3.22
CA ASN A 40 4.70 -5.46 4.39
C ASN A 40 4.76 -4.22 5.32
N SER A 41 5.94 -3.61 5.47
CA SER A 41 6.09 -2.35 6.21
C SER A 41 5.40 -1.21 5.48
N CYS A 42 5.58 -1.07 4.16
CA CYS A 42 4.88 -0.06 3.38
C CYS A 42 3.35 -0.20 3.48
N ILE A 43 2.82 -1.43 3.40
CA ILE A 43 1.37 -1.69 3.54
C ILE A 43 0.88 -1.29 4.94
N SER A 44 1.64 -1.64 5.99
CA SER A 44 1.31 -1.27 7.36
C SER A 44 1.34 0.25 7.56
N GLU A 45 2.35 0.94 7.02
CA GLU A 45 2.44 2.39 7.07
C GLU A 45 1.34 3.07 6.26
N LEU A 46 1.01 2.56 5.07
CA LEU A 46 -0.10 3.08 4.28
C LEU A 46 -1.43 2.95 5.04
N ARG A 47 -1.65 1.83 5.75
CA ARG A 47 -2.81 1.66 6.64
C ARG A 47 -2.83 2.69 7.76
N VAL A 48 -1.68 2.98 8.38
CA VAL A 48 -1.56 4.03 9.41
C VAL A 48 -1.80 5.42 8.82
N ASN A 49 -1.41 5.66 7.56
CA ASN A 49 -1.71 6.91 6.84
C ASN A 49 -3.18 7.01 6.38
N GLY A 50 -4.03 6.01 6.66
CA GLY A 50 -5.46 6.01 6.34
C GLY A 50 -5.84 5.26 5.07
N PHE A 51 -4.90 4.63 4.36
CA PHE A 51 -5.17 3.86 3.15
C PHE A 51 -5.53 2.41 3.47
N ARG A 52 -6.68 1.92 3.00
CA ARG A 52 -7.03 0.51 3.14
C ARG A 52 -6.52 -0.31 1.95
N ILE A 53 -5.54 -1.16 2.23
CA ILE A 53 -5.08 -2.19 1.28
C ILE A 53 -5.77 -3.50 1.57
N ALA A 54 -6.54 -3.98 0.60
CA ALA A 54 -7.07 -5.33 0.59
C ALA A 54 -5.96 -6.31 0.22
N CYS A 55 -5.80 -7.34 1.05
CA CYS A 55 -4.87 -8.43 0.82
C CYS A 55 -5.69 -9.71 0.66
N CYS A 56 -5.68 -10.28 -0.55
CA CYS A 56 -6.29 -11.57 -0.84
C CYS A 56 -5.17 -12.54 -1.23
N GLY A 57 -4.67 -13.29 -0.23
CA GLY A 57 -3.58 -14.25 -0.42
C GLY A 57 -2.26 -13.56 -0.79
N VAL A 58 -1.81 -13.75 -2.03
CA VAL A 58 -0.55 -13.18 -2.54
C VAL A 58 -0.71 -11.83 -3.26
N ALA A 59 -1.95 -11.37 -3.45
CA ALA A 59 -2.28 -10.16 -4.19
C ALA A 59 -2.73 -9.01 -3.28
N LEU A 60 -2.28 -7.81 -3.62
CA LEU A 60 -2.54 -6.55 -2.92
C LEU A 60 -3.21 -5.55 -3.88
N LYS A 61 -4.30 -4.91 -3.45
CA LYS A 61 -4.94 -3.78 -4.12
C LYS A 61 -5.33 -2.68 -3.14
N ILE A 62 -5.34 -1.43 -3.59
CA ILE A 62 -6.08 -0.38 -2.87
C ILE A 62 -7.57 -0.66 -3.08
N ASP A 63 -8.32 -0.67 -1.99
CA ASP A 63 -9.77 -0.80 -2.05
C ASP A 63 -10.39 0.60 -2.17
N PRO A 64 -10.99 0.97 -3.32
CA PRO A 64 -11.56 2.30 -3.51
C PRO A 64 -12.96 2.46 -2.89
N LEU A 65 -13.61 1.39 -2.39
CA LEU A 65 -15.06 1.38 -2.16
C LEU A 65 -15.54 0.94 -0.76
N ARG A 66 -14.68 0.79 0.25
CA ARG A 66 -15.12 0.80 1.67
C ARG A 66 -14.61 2.03 2.41
N GLY A 67 -15.20 3.16 2.05
CA GLY A 67 -15.16 4.39 2.85
C GLY A 67 -15.65 4.14 4.27
N VAL A 68 -14.93 4.75 5.23
CA VAL A 68 -15.40 5.12 6.56
C VAL A 68 -16.19 4.03 7.31
N ILE A 69 -15.49 3.20 8.07
CA ILE A 69 -16.03 2.78 9.37
C ILE A 69 -15.14 3.44 10.42
N ARG A 70 -15.64 4.57 10.93
CA ARG A 70 -15.37 5.00 12.31
C ARG A 70 -15.80 3.83 13.20
N VAL A 71 -14.85 3.20 13.86
CA VAL A 71 -15.05 2.55 15.17
C VAL A 71 -13.98 3.08 16.09
#